data_AF-A0A2T2VJJ1-F1
#
_entry.id   AF-A0A2T2VJJ1-F1
#
_cell.length_a   1.000
_cell.length_b   1.000
_cell.length_c   1.000
_cell.angle_alpha   90.00
_cell.angle_beta   90.00
_cell.angle_gamma   90.00
#
_symmetry.space_group_name_H-M   'P 1'
#
loop_
_entity.id
_entity.type
_entity.pdbx_description
1 polymer ?
#
loop_
_entity_poly.entity_id
_entity_poly.type
_entity_poly.pdbx_seq_one_letter_code
_entity_poly.pdbx_strand_id
1 'polypeptide(L)'
;KKVYYILKGHTGLFKPFYPQPSLLCTVDPSNLLGLKDLMLKSPHDHTPLANEDSQILEINGKAFINWLKDQPEERTRILQKLRKALAGQWPTFE
;
A
#
# COMPACT_ATOMS: atom_id res chain seq x y z
N LYS A 1 -1.91 -11.89 5.45
CA LYS A 1 -2.02 -10.54 4.82
C LYS A 1 -0.63 -10.07 4.47
N LYS A 2 -0.46 -9.50 3.28
CA LYS A 2 0.83 -9.06 2.71
C LYS A 2 0.84 -7.54 2.63
N VAL A 3 2.02 -6.95 2.77
CA VAL A 3 2.28 -5.52 2.52
C VAL A 3 3.24 -5.47 1.35
N TYR A 4 3.03 -4.55 0.41
CA TYR A 4 3.88 -4.43 -0.76
C TYR A 4 4.59 -3.08 -0.71
N TYR A 5 5.90 -3.07 -0.94
CA TYR A 5 6.69 -1.86 -1.04
C TYR A 5 7.24 -1.72 -2.45
N ILE A 6 7.00 -0.59 -3.10
CA ILE A 6 7.43 -0.36 -4.49
C ILE A 6 8.86 0.20 -4.45
N LEU A 7 9.83 -0.59 -4.88
CA LEU A 7 11.23 -0.23 -4.92
C LEU A 7 11.56 0.65 -6.15
N LYS A 8 10.99 0.30 -7.30
CA LYS A 8 11.24 0.96 -8.59
C LYS A 8 10.02 0.85 -9.49
N GLY A 9 9.85 1.82 -10.39
CA GLY A 9 8.74 1.85 -11.36
C GLY A 9 7.39 2.22 -10.72
N HIS A 10 6.38 2.42 -11.57
CA HIS A 10 5.03 2.75 -11.12
C HIS A 10 4.17 1.48 -11.14
N THR A 11 3.47 1.21 -10.04
CA THR A 11 2.58 0.04 -9.92
C THR A 11 1.14 0.48 -10.08
N GLY A 12 0.36 -0.17 -10.94
CA GLY A 12 -1.07 0.06 -11.03
C GLY A 12 -1.81 -0.71 -9.94
N LEU A 13 -2.71 -0.04 -9.23
CA LEU A 13 -3.66 -0.69 -8.33
C LEU A 13 -4.95 -0.96 -9.10
N PHE A 14 -5.35 -2.23 -9.25
CA PHE A 14 -6.54 -2.60 -10.01
C PHE A 14 -7.63 -3.14 -9.10
N LYS A 15 -8.88 -2.80 -9.39
CA LYS A 15 -10.06 -3.45 -8.80
C LYS A 15 -10.44 -4.64 -9.68
N PRO A 16 -10.56 -5.87 -9.15
CA PRO A 16 -11.10 -7.00 -9.87
C PRO A 16 -12.61 -6.79 -9.97
N PHE A 17 -13.04 -6.12 -11.03
CA PHE A 17 -14.44 -6.13 -11.46
C PHE A 17 -14.54 -6.98 -12.72
N TYR A 18 -15.53 -7.85 -12.78
CA TYR A 18 -15.90 -8.52 -14.02
C TYR A 18 -16.72 -7.53 -14.87
N PRO A 19 -16.48 -7.38 -16.18
CA PRO A 19 -15.70 -8.27 -17.04
C PRO A 19 -14.22 -7.91 -17.22
N GLN A 20 -13.74 -6.74 -16.77
CA GLN A 20 -12.33 -6.36 -16.89
C GLN A 20 -11.81 -5.58 -15.67
N PRO A 21 -10.58 -5.87 -15.20
CA PRO A 21 -9.97 -5.12 -14.12
C PRO A 21 -9.81 -3.65 -14.51
N SER A 22 -10.25 -2.76 -13.64
CA SER A 22 -10.12 -1.30 -13.84
C SER A 22 -8.99 -0.76 -12.99
N LEU A 23 -8.12 0.04 -13.61
CA LEU A 23 -7.06 0.78 -12.91
C LEU A 23 -7.73 1.81 -11.98
N LEU A 24 -7.46 1.71 -10.68
CA LEU A 24 -7.92 2.68 -9.68
C LEU A 24 -6.95 3.85 -9.59
N CYS A 25 -5.66 3.55 -9.47
CA CYS A 25 -4.61 4.55 -9.40
C CYS A 25 -3.25 3.94 -9.74
N THR A 26 -2.31 4.79 -10.14
CA THR A 26 -0.90 4.47 -10.19
C THR A 26 -0.25 4.82 -8.87
N VAL A 27 0.69 3.99 -8.44
CA VAL A 27 1.38 4.12 -7.17
C VAL A 27 2.86 4.28 -7.46
N ASP A 28 3.42 5.39 -6.97
CA ASP A 28 4.82 5.74 -7.22
C ASP A 28 5.79 4.89 -6.40
N PRO A 29 7.07 4.81 -6.82
CA PRO A 29 8.13 4.24 -6.00
C PRO A 29 8.15 4.83 -4.59
N SER A 30 8.70 4.06 -3.64
CA SER A 30 8.76 4.39 -2.21
C SER A 30 7.43 4.41 -1.47
N ASN A 31 6.34 3.97 -2.12
CA ASN A 31 5.04 3.81 -1.45
C ASN A 31 4.78 2.38 -0.98
N LEU A 32 3.91 2.29 0.02
CA LEU A 32 3.46 1.05 0.64
C LEU A 32 1.99 0.77 0.31
N LEU A 33 1.69 -0.46 -0.11
CA LEU A 33 0.35 -0.97 -0.39
C LEU A 33 -0.02 -2.07 0.61
N GLY A 34 -1.32 -2.28 0.83
CA GLY A 34 -1.83 -3.30 1.77
C GLY A 34 -1.76 -2.89 3.25
N LEU A 35 -1.29 -1.67 3.56
CA LEU A 35 -1.28 -1.13 4.92
C LEU A 35 -2.68 -1.01 5.52
N LYS A 36 -3.67 -0.59 4.71
CA LYS A 36 -5.06 -0.46 5.14
C LYS A 36 -5.63 -1.83 5.55
N ASP A 37 -5.37 -2.87 4.76
CA ASP A 37 -5.84 -4.24 5.05
C ASP A 37 -5.19 -4.78 6.33
N LEU A 38 -3.92 -4.46 6.52
CA LEU A 38 -3.15 -4.88 7.68
C LEU A 38 -3.64 -4.19 8.96
N MET A 39 -3.89 -2.88 8.90
CA MET A 39 -4.25 -2.06 10.07
C MET A 39 -5.75 -2.15 10.41
N LEU A 40 -6.64 -2.06 9.42
CA LEU A 40 -8.09 -2.04 9.65
C LEU A 40 -8.72 -3.43 9.68
N LYS A 41 -7.94 -4.51 9.46
CA LYS A 41 -8.42 -5.89 9.27
C LYS A 41 -9.50 -6.05 8.18
N SER A 42 -9.87 -4.99 7.46
CA SER A 42 -10.79 -5.02 6.33
C SER A 42 -10.17 -5.81 5.16
N PRO A 43 -10.94 -6.65 4.46
CA PRO A 43 -10.52 -7.19 3.18
C PRO A 43 -10.67 -6.08 2.11
N HIS A 44 -9.66 -5.88 1.29
CA HIS A 44 -9.80 -5.12 0.06
C HIS A 44 -9.68 -6.02 -1.15
N ASP A 45 -10.59 -5.79 -2.09
CA ASP A 45 -10.61 -6.40 -3.41
C ASP A 45 -9.77 -5.54 -4.35
N HIS A 46 -8.48 -5.36 -4.07
CA HIS A 46 -7.57 -4.68 -5.00
C HIS A 46 -6.30 -5.51 -5.15
N THR A 47 -5.83 -5.66 -6.38
CA THR A 47 -4.60 -6.39 -6.68
C THR A 47 -3.59 -5.40 -7.27
N PRO A 48 -2.41 -5.25 -6.66
CA PRO A 48 -1.32 -4.50 -7.29
C PRO A 48 -0.84 -5.29 -8.50
N LEU A 49 -0.84 -4.66 -9.67
CA LEU A 49 -0.17 -5.17 -10.87
C LEU A 49 1.07 -4.31 -11.13
N ALA A 50 2.22 -4.97 -11.09
CA ALA A 50 3.49 -4.42 -11.52
C ALA A 50 3.44 -4.15 -13.03
N ASN A 51 3.87 -2.96 -13.45
CA ASN A 51 4.27 -2.74 -14.84
C ASN A 51 5.63 -3.44 -15.10
N GLU A 52 6.00 -3.64 -16.36
CA GLU A 52 7.21 -4.40 -16.75
C GLU A 52 8.51 -3.88 -16.08
N ASP A 53 8.59 -2.59 -15.77
CA ASP A 53 9.74 -1.96 -15.10
C ASP A 53 9.63 -1.89 -13.56
N SER A 54 8.57 -2.46 -12.98
CA SER A 54 8.29 -2.31 -11.55
C SER A 54 8.96 -3.39 -10.71
N GLN A 55 9.66 -2.96 -9.66
CA GLN A 55 10.20 -3.84 -8.63
C GLN A 55 9.39 -3.66 -7.35
N ILE A 56 8.74 -4.73 -6.89
CA ILE A 56 7.88 -4.72 -5.70
C ILE A 56 8.45 -5.71 -4.70
N LEU A 57 8.70 -5.25 -3.48
CA LEU A 57 9.05 -6.09 -2.34
C LEU A 57 7.78 -6.52 -1.62
N GLU A 58 7.54 -7.82 -1.56
CA GLU A 58 6.47 -8.40 -0.76
C GLU A 58 6.94 -8.66 0.67
N ILE A 59 6.27 -8.04 1.64
CA ILE A 59 6.58 -8.13 3.07
C ILE A 59 5.43 -8.87 3.77
N ASN A 60 5.79 -9.85 4.60
CA ASN A 60 4.82 -10.52 5.46
C ASN A 60 4.23 -9.52 6.46
N GLY A 61 2.90 -9.35 6.46
CA GLY A 61 2.25 -8.36 7.33
C GLY A 61 2.49 -8.58 8.83
N LYS A 62 2.66 -9.82 9.29
CA LYS A 62 3.00 -10.09 10.71
C LYS A 62 4.41 -9.62 11.04
N ALA A 63 5.38 -9.90 10.16
CA ALA A 63 6.75 -9.43 10.31
C ALA A 63 6.81 -7.89 10.29
N PHE A 64 6.05 -7.27 9.39
CA PHE A 64 5.93 -5.82 9.30
C PHE A 64 5.34 -5.18 10.56
N ILE A 65 4.25 -5.74 11.12
CA ILE A 65 3.69 -5.24 12.40
C ILE A 65 4.70 -5.38 13.53
N ASN A 66 5.40 -6.50 13.62
CA ASN A 66 6.40 -6.69 14.68
C ASN A 66 7.54 -5.69 14.54
N TRP A 67 8.07 -5.50 13.32
CA TRP A 67 9.07 -4.47 13.05
C TRP A 67 8.58 -3.05 13.41
N LEU A 68 7.32 -2.72 13.13
CA LEU A 68 6.73 -1.43 13.53
C LEU A 68 6.60 -1.25 15.04
N LYS A 69 6.52 -2.32 15.83
CA LYS A 69 6.50 -2.20 17.31
C LYS A 69 7.84 -1.73 17.83
N ASP A 70 8.92 -2.14 17.18
CA ASP A 70 10.29 -1.76 17.53
C ASP A 70 10.66 -0.36 16.98
N GLN A 71 9.77 0.27 16.21
CA GLN A 71 9.96 1.57 15.55
C GLN A 71 8.77 2.53 15.82
N PRO A 72 8.62 3.06 17.06
CA PRO A 72 7.44 3.83 17.46
C PRO A 72 7.25 5.13 16.66
N GLU A 73 8.33 5.77 16.22
CA GLU A 73 8.30 6.98 15.41
C GLU A 73 7.74 6.70 14.00
N GLU A 74 8.29 5.69 13.31
CA GLU A 74 7.81 5.29 11.98
C GLU A 74 6.38 4.75 12.02
N ARG A 75 6.02 4.02 13.10
CA ARG A 75 4.62 3.62 13.32
C ARG A 75 3.69 4.84 13.38
N THR A 76 4.07 5.88 14.11
CA THR A 76 3.28 7.11 14.23
C THR A 76 3.17 7.81 12.87
N ARG A 77 4.28 7.90 12.13
CA ARG A 77 4.33 8.49 10.79
C ARG A 77 3.41 7.77 9.80
N ILE A 78 3.46 6.44 9.78
CA ILE A 78 2.62 5.60 8.92
C ILE A 78 1.14 5.74 9.30
N LEU A 79 0.81 5.73 10.59
CA LEU A 79 -0.56 5.92 11.06
C LEU A 79 -1.11 7.30 10.71
N GLN A 80 -0.30 8.36 10.82
CA GLN A 80 -0.69 9.70 10.40
C GLN A 80 -0.94 9.78 8.89
N LYS A 81 -0.05 9.20 8.07
CA LYS A 81 -0.26 9.10 6.60
C LYS A 81 -1.54 8.36 6.26
N LEU A 82 -1.78 7.21 6.90
CA LEU A 82 -3.02 6.44 6.73
C LEU A 82 -4.26 7.24 7.15
N ARG A 83 -4.19 7.95 8.28
CA ARG A 83 -5.30 8.77 8.76
C ARG A 83 -5.64 9.90 7.79
N LYS A 84 -4.64 10.55 7.18
CA LYS A 84 -4.85 11.57 6.14
C LYS A 84 -5.50 10.96 4.89
N ALA A 85 -4.98 9.83 4.40
CA ALA A 85 -5.54 9.12 3.25
C ALA A 85 -6.98 8.64 3.49
N LEU A 86 -7.29 8.15 4.69
CA LEU A 86 -8.65 7.73 5.08
C LEU A 86 -9.61 8.91 5.26
N ALA A 87 -9.11 10.09 5.63
CA ALA A 87 -9.89 11.31 5.76
C ALA A 87 -10.19 12.00 4.40
N GLY A 88 -9.85 11.36 3.28
CA GLY A 88 -10.09 11.91 1.94
C GLY A 88 -9.08 12.96 1.50
N GLN A 89 -8.07 13.27 2.33
CA GLN A 89 -6.95 14.14 1.97
C GLN A 89 -5.80 13.25 1.50
N TRP A 90 -5.82 12.89 0.22
CA TRP A 90 -4.64 12.29 -0.41
C TRP A 90 -3.53 13.35 -0.39
N PRO A 91 -2.41 13.12 0.32
CA PRO A 91 -1.33 14.09 0.28
C PRO A 91 -0.80 14.12 -1.14
N THR A 92 -0.91 15.28 -1.78
CA THR A 92 -0.05 15.64 -2.90
C THR A 92 1.38 15.63 -2.37
N PHE A 93 2.21 14.76 -2.93
CA PHE A 93 3.62 14.72 -2.63
C PHE A 93 4.30 15.79 -3.50
N GLU A 94 4.95 16.75 -2.86
CA GLU A 94 6.08 17.48 -3.47
C GLU A 94 7.35 16.63 -3.37
#